data_AF-A0A7K2QH05-F1
#
_entry.id   AF-A0A7K2QH05-F1
#
_cell.length_a   1.000
_cell.length_b   1.000
_cell.length_c   1.000
_cell.angle_alpha   90.00
_cell.angle_beta   90.00
_cell.angle_gamma   90.00
#
_symmetry.space_group_name_H-M   'P 1'
#
loop_
_entity.id
_entity.type
_entity.pdbx_description
1 polymer ?
#
loop_
_entity_poly.entity_id
_entity_poly.type
_entity_poly.pdbx_seq_one_letter_code
_entity_poly.pdbx_strand_id
1 'polypeptide(L)' 'MIDFLRGAPVPGSLDVVWHAGWPSPKHDPAPEIQVHAYSEHTVLLRQNKSVHYEAPFLFLLFGNDRALLLDTGASA' A
#
# COMPACT_ATOMS: atom_id res chain seq x y z
N MET A 1 -12.12 17.12 -5.69
CA MET A 1 -11.19 17.90 -4.86
C MET A 1 -11.50 17.55 -3.43
N ILE A 2 -10.58 16.90 -2.71
CA ILE A 2 -10.79 16.69 -1.27
C ILE A 2 -10.72 18.04 -0.59
N ASP A 3 -11.78 18.38 0.12
CA ASP A 3 -11.76 19.45 1.09
C ASP A 3 -11.58 18.83 2.48
N PHE A 4 -10.37 18.84 3.04
CA PHE A 4 -10.11 18.33 4.39
C PHE A 4 -10.76 19.19 5.50
N LEU A 5 -11.42 20.30 5.14
CA LEU A 5 -12.18 21.15 6.05
C LEU A 5 -13.69 20.86 6.00
N ARG A 6 -14.19 20.24 4.92
CA ARG A 6 -15.65 20.01 4.71
C ARG A 6 -16.04 18.57 4.37
N GLY A 7 -15.10 17.73 3.92
CA GLY A 7 -15.30 16.33 3.61
C GLY A 7 -14.77 15.45 4.74
N ALA A 8 -15.64 14.66 5.37
CA ALA A 8 -15.22 13.62 6.29
C ALA A 8 -14.40 12.56 5.52
N PRO A 9 -13.43 11.87 6.18
CA PRO A 9 -12.77 10.72 5.58
C PRO A 9 -13.80 9.73 5.03
N VAL A 10 -13.69 9.41 3.74
CA VAL A 10 -14.57 8.41 3.13
C VAL A 10 -14.08 7.01 3.49
N PRO A 11 -14.97 6.10 3.92
CA PRO A 11 -14.59 4.71 4.11
C PRO A 11 -14.22 4.10 2.76
N GLY A 12 -13.04 3.51 2.72
CA GLY A 12 -12.58 2.69 1.61
C GLY A 12 -12.99 1.24 1.78
N SER A 13 -12.49 0.37 0.88
CA SER A 13 -12.60 -1.07 1.05
C SER A 13 -11.27 -1.65 1.54
N LEU A 14 -11.33 -2.57 2.50
CA LEU A 14 -10.22 -3.46 2.86
C LEU A 14 -10.46 -4.90 2.41
N ASP A 15 -11.38 -5.10 1.48
CA ASP A 15 -11.61 -6.39 0.81
C ASP A 15 -10.48 -6.66 -0.19
N VAL A 16 -9.31 -6.94 0.35
CA VAL A 16 -8.09 -7.26 -0.38
C VAL A 16 -7.43 -8.47 0.26
N VAL A 17 -7.04 -9.42 -0.58
CA VAL A 17 -6.24 -10.57 -0.14
C VAL A 17 -4.77 -10.20 -0.30
N TRP A 18 -4.09 -10.06 0.84
CA TRP A 18 -2.66 -9.81 0.84
C TRP A 18 -1.89 -11.07 0.50
N HIS A 19 -1.00 -10.99 -0.48
CA HIS A 19 -0.18 -12.12 -0.88
C HIS A 19 0.69 -12.60 0.29
N ALA A 20 0.60 -13.88 0.60
CA ALA A 20 1.29 -14.46 1.75
C ALA A 20 2.80 -14.64 1.52
N GLY A 21 3.27 -14.43 0.29
CA GLY A 21 4.63 -14.72 -0.14
C GLY A 21 4.87 -16.21 -0.34
N TRP A 22 5.88 -16.53 -1.12
CA TRP A 22 6.46 -17.86 -1.28
C TRP A 22 7.72 -18.04 -0.40
N PRO A 23 8.10 -19.28 -0.07
CA PRO A 23 9.34 -19.54 0.66
C PRO A 23 10.61 -19.06 -0.05
N SER A 24 10.59 -18.99 -1.38
CA SER A 24 11.70 -18.49 -2.19
C SER A 24 11.23 -17.30 -3.04
N PRO A 25 11.82 -16.11 -2.88
CA PRO A 25 11.40 -14.91 -3.62
C PRO A 25 11.60 -15.06 -5.13
N LYS A 26 12.62 -15.83 -5.53
CA LYS A 26 12.94 -16.12 -6.93
C LYS A 26 11.85 -16.89 -7.67
N HIS A 27 10.94 -17.55 -6.94
CA HIS A 27 9.86 -18.34 -7.51
C HIS A 27 8.48 -17.73 -7.24
N ASP A 28 8.43 -16.58 -6.55
CA ASP A 28 7.17 -15.89 -6.32
C ASP A 28 6.78 -15.10 -7.59
N PRO A 29 5.65 -15.41 -8.24
CA PRO A 29 5.21 -14.65 -9.41
C PRO A 29 4.58 -13.30 -9.04
N ALA A 30 4.29 -13.05 -7.75
CA ALA A 30 3.70 -11.80 -7.31
C ALA A 30 4.73 -10.65 -7.32
N PRO A 31 4.28 -9.40 -7.55
CA PRO A 31 5.17 -8.25 -7.52
C PRO A 31 5.78 -8.05 -6.13
N GLU A 32 6.94 -7.40 -6.07
CA GLU A 32 7.61 -7.05 -4.81
C GLU A 32 6.77 -6.10 -3.94
N ILE A 33 5.93 -5.27 -4.57
CA ILE A 33 4.96 -4.39 -3.91
C ILE A 33 3.56 -4.74 -4.42
N GLN A 34 2.68 -5.15 -3.52
CA GLN A 34 1.25 -5.25 -3.80
C GLN A 34 0.59 -3.88 -3.57
N VAL A 35 -0.18 -3.41 -4.54
CA VAL A 35 -0.85 -2.11 -4.52
C VAL A 35 -2.35 -2.32 -4.29
N HIS A 36 -2.92 -1.60 -3.33
CA HIS A 36 -4.36 -1.56 -3.08
C HIS A 36 -4.86 -0.12 -2.99
N ALA A 37 -5.77 0.26 -3.87
CA ALA A 37 -6.46 1.54 -3.79
C ALA A 37 -7.57 1.44 -2.75
N TYR A 38 -7.34 1.95 -1.54
CA TYR A 38 -8.34 1.95 -0.47
C TYR A 38 -9.44 2.97 -0.75
N SER A 39 -9.07 4.17 -1.21
CA SER A 39 -9.98 5.23 -1.64
C SER A 39 -9.38 5.98 -2.83
N GLU A 40 -10.10 6.98 -3.34
CA GLU A 40 -9.60 7.91 -4.37
C GLU A 40 -8.30 8.63 -3.98
N HIS A 41 -7.95 8.68 -2.68
CA HIS A 41 -6.85 9.51 -2.18
C HIS A 41 -5.86 8.76 -1.28
N THR A 42 -6.08 7.47 -1.07
CA THR A 42 -5.24 6.65 -0.21
C THR A 42 -4.95 5.33 -0.91
N VAL A 43 -3.67 5.08 -1.17
CA VAL A 43 -3.17 3.81 -1.70
C VAL A 43 -2.31 3.13 -0.63
N LEU A 44 -2.60 1.86 -0.38
CA LEU A 44 -1.83 0.99 0.50
C LEU A 44 -0.86 0.21 -0.37
N LEU A 45 0.41 0.25 -0.02
CA LEU A 45 1.48 -0.48 -0.66
C LEU A 45 1.99 -1.49 0.36
N ARG A 46 1.96 -2.78 0.06
CA ARG A 46 2.49 -3.81 0.97
C ARG A 46 3.67 -4.50 0.31
N GLN A 47 4.81 -4.53 1.00
CA GLN A 47 5.93 -5.34 0.55
C GLN A 47 5.58 -6.83 0.57
N ASN A 48 5.95 -7.54 -0.47
CA ASN A 48 5.75 -8.98 -0.56
C ASN A 48 6.52 -9.66 0.58
N LYS A 49 5.87 -10.59 1.27
CA LYS A 49 6.46 -11.33 2.39
C LYS A 49 7.64 -12.21 1.98
N SER A 50 7.72 -12.59 0.70
CA SER A 50 8.93 -13.18 0.13
C SER A 50 10.12 -12.22 0.19
N VAL A 51 9.92 -10.93 -0.07
CA VAL A 51 11.00 -9.94 -0.05
C VAL A 51 11.42 -9.62 1.39
N HIS A 52 10.46 -9.40 2.29
CA HIS A 52 10.72 -9.14 3.71
C HIS A 52 9.70 -9.83 4.61
N TYR A 53 10.15 -10.55 5.65
CA TYR A 53 9.28 -11.41 6.46
C TYR A 53 8.16 -10.64 7.21
N GLU A 54 8.40 -9.38 7.55
CA GLU A 54 7.41 -8.51 8.20
C GLU A 54 6.33 -8.04 7.23
N ALA A 55 6.66 -7.96 5.94
CA ALA A 55 5.80 -7.45 4.88
C ALA A 55 5.16 -6.08 5.24
N PRO A 56 5.99 -5.04 5.51
CA PRO A 56 5.50 -3.76 5.99
C PRO A 56 4.60 -3.07 4.95
N PHE A 57 3.77 -2.18 5.48
CA PHE A 57 2.90 -1.30 4.70
C PHE A 57 3.53 0.08 4.56
N LEU A 58 3.46 0.62 3.35
CA LEU A 58 3.70 2.02 3.03
C LEU A 58 2.37 2.63 2.58
N PHE A 59 2.21 3.93 2.77
CA PHE A 59 0.97 4.63 2.42
C PHE A 59 1.26 5.79 1.50
N LEU A 60 0.60 5.81 0.34
CA LEU A 60 0.65 6.94 -0.58
C LEU A 60 -0.65 7.74 -0.44
N LEU A 61 -0.52 8.95 0.08
CA LEU A 61 -1.62 9.87 0.36
C LEU A 61 -1.63 10.99 -0.68
N PHE A 62 -2.68 11.07 -1.49
CA PHE A 62 -2.79 12.05 -2.56
C PHE A 62 -3.44 13.35 -2.05
N GLY A 63 -2.71 14.45 -2.20
CA GLY A 63 -3.27 15.80 -2.20
C GLY A 63 -3.70 16.21 -3.62
N ASN A 64 -4.12 17.46 -3.78
CA ASN A 64 -4.62 17.95 -5.07
C ASN A 64 -3.53 17.98 -6.16
N ASP A 65 -2.29 18.36 -5.80
CA ASP A 65 -1.19 18.54 -6.77
C ASP A 65 0.01 17.62 -6.51
N ARG A 66 0.09 17.01 -5.32
CA ARG A 66 1.24 16.22 -4.85
C ARG A 66 0.76 15.06 -4.00
N ALA A 67 1.60 14.05 -3.87
CA ALA A 67 1.38 12.94 -2.94
C ALA A 67 2.47 12.91 -1.85
N LEU A 68 2.08 12.41 -0.68
CA LEU A 68 2.98 12.08 0.43
C LEU A 68 3.12 10.56 0.51
N LEU A 69 4.35 10.07 0.41
CA LEU A 69 4.67 8.69 0.75
C LEU A 69 5.08 8.63 2.22
N LEU A 70 4.35 7.85 3.00
CA LEU A 70 4.71 7.52 4.38
C LEU A 70 5.41 6.17 4.41
N ASP A 71 6.53 6.12 5.13
CA ASP A 71 7.46 5.00 5.19
C ASP A 71 8.28 4.82 3.89
N THR A 72 9.40 4.12 3.99
CA THR A 72 10.25 3.67 2.88
C THR A 72 10.19 2.16 2.68
N GLY A 73 9.51 1.44 3.57
CA GLY A 73 9.52 -0.01 3.62
C GLY A 73 10.81 -0.54 4.24
N ALA A 74 10.91 -1.87 4.33
CA ALA A 74 12.15 -2.52 4.73
C ALA A 74 13.11 -2.58 3.54
N SER A 75 14.33 -2.09 3.73
CA SER A 75 15.47 -2.39 2.87
C SER A 75 16.12 -3.68 3.37
N ALA A 76 16.25 -4.68 2.49
CA ALA A 76 16.99 -5.91 2.76
C ALA A 76 18.51 -5.66 2.86
#